data_AF-A0A7J7RJB1-F1
#
_entry.id   AF-A0A7J7RJB1-F1
#
_cell.length_a   1.000
_cell.length_b   1.000
_cell.length_c   1.000
_cell.angle_alpha   90.00
_cell.angle_beta   90.00
_cell.angle_gamma   90.00
#
_symmetry.space_group_name_H-M   'P 1'
#
loop_
_entity.id
_entity.type
_entity.pdbx_description
1 polymer ?
#
loop_
_entity_poly.entity_id
_entity_poly.type
_entity_poly.pdbx_seq_one_letter_code
_entity_poly.pdbx_strand_id
1 'polypeptide(L)'
;MHSLQLLFRASHVALLLLFCLLLGTNEAQEDTRKVIMMDVDMPQITKADEEVTVKMVVKTELRECMVIKTYLVSNTLMDGPFNYKFTSCLCEDYPRTFYWDFQTNSE
;
A
#
# COMPACT_ATOMS: atom_id res chain seq x y z
N MET A 1 5.96 -7.45 63.83
CA MET A 1 6.25 -7.71 62.38
C MET A 1 5.02 -8.27 61.65
N HIS A 2 3.82 -7.70 61.83
CA HIS A 2 2.60 -8.15 61.13
C HIS A 2 2.06 -7.16 60.09
N SER A 3 2.56 -5.91 60.08
CA SER A 3 2.07 -4.89 59.13
C SER A 3 2.63 -5.07 57.70
N LEU A 4 3.82 -5.66 57.56
CA LEU A 4 4.46 -5.90 56.25
C LEU A 4 3.85 -7.06 55.44
N GLN A 5 3.11 -7.97 56.08
CA GLN A 5 2.45 -9.10 55.39
C GLN A 5 1.15 -8.67 54.68
N LEU A 6 0.55 -7.55 55.08
CA LEU A 6 -0.65 -7.00 54.44
C LEU A 6 -0.36 -6.39 53.05
N LEU A 7 0.86 -5.86 52.86
CA LEU A 7 1.30 -5.32 51.56
C LEU A 7 1.49 -6.42 50.49
N PHE A 8 1.82 -7.64 50.90
CA PHE A 8 1.98 -8.77 49.98
C PHE A 8 0.65 -9.41 49.55
N ARG A 9 -0.45 -9.21 50.29
CA ARG A 9 -1.76 -9.82 49.98
C ARG A 9 -2.52 -9.07 48.89
N ALA A 10 -2.27 -7.77 48.75
CA ALA A 10 -2.76 -6.95 47.63
C ALA A 10 -1.90 -7.10 46.36
N SER A 11 -0.84 -7.90 46.42
CA SER A 11 0.22 -7.92 45.41
C SER A 11 -0.17 -8.67 44.15
N HIS A 12 -0.90 -9.78 44.22
CA HIS A 12 -1.17 -10.59 43.03
C HIS A 12 -2.14 -9.94 42.05
N VAL A 13 -3.27 -9.39 42.52
CA VAL A 13 -4.23 -8.71 41.64
C VAL A 13 -3.64 -7.42 41.08
N ALA A 14 -2.90 -6.66 41.89
CA ALA A 14 -2.21 -5.46 41.43
C ALA A 14 -1.08 -5.78 40.44
N LEU A 15 -0.32 -6.87 40.66
CA LEU A 15 0.70 -7.36 39.72
C LEU A 15 0.05 -7.86 38.43
N LEU A 16 -1.08 -8.56 38.51
CA LEU A 16 -1.81 -9.05 37.33
C LEU A 16 -2.38 -7.89 36.53
N LEU A 17 -2.95 -6.87 37.19
CA LEU A 17 -3.41 -5.63 36.55
C LEU A 17 -2.24 -4.86 35.93
N LEU A 18 -1.11 -4.72 36.64
CA LEU A 18 0.10 -4.09 36.10
C LEU A 18 0.63 -4.89 34.90
N PHE A 19 0.62 -6.21 34.97
CA PHE A 19 1.03 -7.09 33.88
C PHE A 19 0.05 -7.02 32.70
N CYS A 20 -1.26 -6.93 32.93
CA CYS A 20 -2.28 -6.71 31.90
C CYS A 20 -2.22 -5.30 31.31
N LEU A 21 -1.80 -4.28 32.07
CA LEU A 21 -1.53 -2.94 31.57
C LEU A 21 -0.22 -2.89 30.77
N LEU A 22 0.78 -3.69 31.15
CA LEU A 22 2.05 -3.82 30.42
C LEU A 22 1.92 -4.72 29.18
N LEU A 23 1.08 -5.75 29.20
CA LEU A 23 0.79 -6.63 28.04
C LEU A 23 -0.32 -6.08 27.14
N GLY A 24 -1.27 -5.34 27.71
CA GLY A 24 -2.41 -4.76 27.00
C GLY A 24 -2.03 -3.65 26.03
N THR A 25 -0.78 -3.16 26.09
CA THR A 25 -0.19 -2.25 25.10
C THR A 25 0.66 -2.97 24.06
N ASN A 26 0.58 -4.31 23.94
CA ASN A 26 0.77 -4.90 22.62
C ASN A 26 -0.44 -4.49 21.78
N GLU A 27 -0.41 -3.23 21.37
CA GLU A 27 -1.03 -2.79 20.14
C GLU A 27 -0.43 -3.71 19.08
N ALA A 28 -1.07 -4.86 18.84
CA ALA A 28 -1.13 -5.43 17.51
C ALA A 28 -1.86 -4.38 16.67
N GLN A 29 -1.17 -3.27 16.44
CA GLN A 29 -1.64 -2.13 15.71
C GLN A 29 -1.88 -2.70 14.32
N GLU A 30 -3.16 -2.79 13.96
CA GLU A 30 -3.58 -3.18 12.64
C GLU A 30 -2.71 -2.42 11.66
N ASP A 31 -1.95 -3.16 10.86
CA ASP A 31 -0.93 -2.56 10.03
C ASP A 31 -1.61 -1.75 8.92
N THR A 32 -1.80 -0.45 9.17
CA THR A 32 -2.49 0.46 8.25
C THR A 32 -1.65 0.82 7.03
N ARG A 33 -0.46 0.21 6.87
CA ARG A 33 0.44 0.48 5.75
C ARG A 33 -0.24 0.14 4.42
N LYS A 34 -0.22 1.10 3.50
CA LYS A 34 -0.72 0.92 2.14
C LYS A 34 0.28 0.12 1.32
N VAL A 35 -0.10 -1.10 0.97
CA VAL A 35 0.72 -2.02 0.17
C VAL A 35 1.04 -1.43 -1.20
N ILE A 36 0.03 -0.94 -1.93
CA ILE A 36 0.23 -0.25 -3.21
C ILE A 36 -0.62 0.99 -3.25
N MET A 37 0.00 2.11 -3.58
CA MET A 37 -0.65 3.38 -3.91
C MET A 37 -0.38 3.72 -5.36
N MET A 38 -1.39 4.23 -6.04
CA MET A 38 -1.38 4.46 -7.48
C MET A 38 -1.90 5.86 -7.79
N ASP A 39 -1.09 6.67 -8.45
CA ASP A 39 -1.48 7.98 -8.98
C ASP A 39 -1.45 7.90 -10.51
N VAL A 40 -2.61 8.02 -11.15
CA VAL A 40 -2.74 7.98 -12.62
C VAL A 40 -2.97 9.39 -13.15
N ASP A 41 -2.22 9.77 -14.17
CA ASP A 41 -2.40 10.99 -14.93
C ASP A 41 -2.65 10.64 -16.41
N MET A 42 -3.81 11.04 -16.91
CA MET A 42 -4.30 10.76 -18.27
C MET A 42 -5.37 11.80 -18.66
N PRO A 43 -5.41 12.26 -19.91
CA PRO A 43 -6.49 13.10 -20.40
C PRO A 43 -7.85 12.39 -20.32
N GLN A 44 -8.86 13.11 -19.82
CA GLN A 44 -10.24 12.58 -19.70
C GLN A 44 -10.98 12.56 -21.03
N ILE A 45 -10.59 13.45 -21.95
CA ILE A 45 -11.18 13.59 -23.27
C ILE A 45 -10.02 13.71 -24.25
N THR A 46 -10.05 12.89 -25.28
CA THR A 46 -9.09 12.91 -26.39
C THR A 46 -9.87 12.84 -27.70
N LYS A 47 -9.26 13.30 -28.79
CA LYS A 47 -9.83 13.08 -30.12
C LYS A 47 -9.47 11.67 -30.59
N ALA A 48 -10.30 11.11 -31.46
CA ALA A 48 -9.94 9.87 -32.14
C ALA A 48 -8.60 10.03 -32.86
N ASP A 49 -7.80 8.94 -32.84
CA ASP A 49 -6.50 8.84 -33.50
C ASP A 49 -5.41 9.78 -32.93
N GLU A 50 -5.70 10.52 -31.86
CA GLU A 50 -4.70 11.28 -31.11
C GLU A 50 -3.89 10.36 -30.19
N GLU A 51 -2.58 10.60 -30.10
CA GLU A 51 -1.72 9.88 -29.17
C GLU A 51 -2.02 10.31 -27.74
N VAL A 52 -2.30 9.34 -26.89
CA VAL A 52 -2.57 9.51 -25.47
C VAL A 52 -1.40 8.94 -24.68
N THR A 53 -0.86 9.76 -23.79
CA THR A 53 0.10 9.32 -22.77
C THR A 53 -0.63 9.08 -21.46
N VAL A 54 -0.49 7.86 -20.92
CA VAL A 54 -0.87 7.51 -19.55
C VAL A 54 0.38 7.44 -18.70
N LYS A 55 0.43 8.25 -17.64
CA LYS A 55 1.49 8.22 -16.64
C LYS A 55 0.96 7.61 -15.35
N MET A 56 1.62 6.58 -14.86
CA MET A 56 1.27 5.89 -13.62
C MET A 56 2.42 5.97 -12.62
N VAL A 57 2.20 6.59 -11.47
CA VAL A 57 3.14 6.56 -10.35
C VAL A 57 2.67 5.55 -9.32
N VAL A 58 3.54 4.62 -8.96
CA VAL A 58 3.28 3.57 -7.96
C VAL A 58 4.21 3.74 -6.77
N LYS A 59 3.63 3.71 -5.57
CA LYS A 59 4.30 3.87 -4.27
C LYS A 59 3.86 2.77 -3.32
N THR A 60 4.62 2.54 -2.25
CA THR A 60 4.31 1.59 -1.17
C THR A 60 4.73 2.19 0.17
N GLU A 61 4.02 1.82 1.23
CA GLU A 61 4.40 2.08 2.63
C GLU A 61 5.01 0.82 3.29
N LEU A 62 5.23 -0.26 2.53
CA LEU A 62 5.92 -1.45 3.02
C LEU A 62 7.42 -1.22 3.13
N ARG A 63 8.00 -1.74 4.21
CA ARG A 63 9.45 -1.68 4.45
C ARG A 63 10.21 -2.61 3.51
N GLU A 64 9.61 -3.75 3.18
CA GLU A 64 10.15 -4.73 2.25
C GLU A 64 9.83 -4.35 0.81
N CYS A 65 10.84 -4.43 -0.05
CA CYS A 65 10.64 -4.29 -1.49
C CYS A 65 9.85 -5.47 -2.06
N MET A 66 9.03 -5.22 -3.08
CA MET A 66 8.24 -6.25 -3.76
C MET A 66 8.31 -6.13 -5.28
N VAL A 67 8.16 -7.26 -5.96
CA VAL A 67 8.06 -7.30 -7.42
C VAL A 67 6.61 -7.04 -7.81
N ILE A 68 6.38 -5.97 -8.55
CA ILE A 68 5.06 -5.59 -9.06
C ILE A 68 4.97 -5.82 -10.57
N LYS A 69 3.76 -6.10 -11.04
CA LYS A 69 3.40 -6.14 -12.45
C LYS A 69 2.27 -5.14 -12.72
N THR A 70 2.45 -4.26 -13.69
CA THR A 70 1.47 -3.20 -14.03
C THR A 70 1.08 -3.30 -15.50
N TYR A 71 -0.19 -3.04 -15.80
CA TYR A 71 -0.78 -3.08 -17.14
C TYR A 71 -2.10 -2.31 -17.14
N LEU A 72 -2.52 -1.84 -18.32
CA LEU A 72 -3.82 -1.19 -18.51
C LEU A 72 -4.91 -2.21 -18.85
N VAL A 73 -6.16 -1.87 -18.52
CA VAL A 73 -7.35 -2.66 -18.84
C VAL A 73 -8.37 -1.74 -19.49
N SER A 74 -8.92 -2.17 -20.63
CA SER A 74 -10.00 -1.46 -21.33
C SER A 74 -11.22 -2.38 -21.46
N ASN A 75 -12.40 -1.77 -21.55
CA ASN A 75 -13.64 -2.45 -21.92
C ASN A 75 -13.76 -2.68 -23.44
N THR A 76 -12.99 -1.93 -24.24
CA THR A 76 -12.90 -2.08 -25.70
C THR A 76 -11.58 -2.74 -26.12
N LEU A 77 -11.55 -3.25 -27.35
CA LEU A 77 -10.32 -3.79 -27.94
C LEU A 77 -9.33 -2.65 -28.17
N MET A 78 -8.16 -2.75 -27.54
CA MET A 78 -7.06 -1.82 -27.66
C MET A 78 -5.85 -2.56 -28.24
N ASP A 79 -5.17 -1.94 -29.19
CA ASP A 79 -4.00 -2.50 -29.83
C ASP A 79 -2.71 -1.75 -29.46
N GLY A 80 -1.58 -2.35 -29.82
CA GLY A 80 -0.28 -1.69 -29.72
C GLY A 80 0.20 -1.47 -28.27
N PRO A 81 0.87 -0.33 -27.97
CA PRO A 81 1.53 -0.09 -26.69
C PRO A 81 0.61 -0.14 -25.48
N PHE A 82 -0.70 0.06 -25.63
CA PHE A 82 -1.68 -0.12 -24.56
C PHE A 82 -1.51 -1.46 -23.82
N ASN A 83 -1.17 -2.51 -24.56
CA ASN A 83 -1.05 -3.88 -24.06
C ASN A 83 0.28 -4.18 -23.35
N TYR A 84 1.18 -3.19 -23.20
CA TYR A 84 2.44 -3.38 -22.52
C TYR A 84 2.24 -3.71 -21.04
N LYS A 85 3.05 -4.67 -20.58
CA LYS A 85 3.08 -5.15 -19.20
C LYS A 85 4.45 -4.87 -18.63
N PHE A 86 4.53 -3.98 -17.65
CA PHE A 86 5.78 -3.68 -16.97
C PHE A 86 5.92 -4.55 -15.73
N THR A 87 7.14 -5.00 -15.46
CA THR A 87 7.50 -5.68 -14.22
C THR A 87 8.66 -4.92 -13.60
N SER A 88 8.56 -4.56 -12.33
CA SER A 88 9.60 -3.78 -11.64
C SER A 88 9.62 -4.07 -10.14
N CYS A 89 10.73 -3.76 -9.49
CA CYS A 89 10.85 -3.82 -8.03
C CYS A 89 10.40 -2.49 -7.42
N LEU A 90 9.38 -2.50 -6.56
CA LEU A 90 8.88 -1.35 -5.84
C LEU A 90 9.36 -1.38 -4.38
N CYS A 91 9.93 -0.26 -3.92
CA CYS A 91 10.38 -0.05 -2.54
C CYS A 91 9.82 1.28 -2.03
N GLU A 92 9.75 1.46 -0.71
CA GLU A 92 9.26 2.70 -0.05
C GLU A 92 10.04 3.94 -0.51
N ASP A 93 11.36 3.84 -0.60
CA ASP A 93 12.28 4.91 -0.99
C ASP A 93 12.47 5.05 -2.51
N TYR A 94 11.89 4.14 -3.30
CA TYR A 94 12.08 4.09 -4.74
C TYR A 94 10.75 3.86 -5.48
N PRO A 95 9.93 4.92 -5.62
CA PRO A 95 8.67 4.85 -6.34
C PRO A 95 8.90 4.62 -7.84
N ARG A 96 7.92 3.99 -8.50
CA ARG A 96 8.01 3.66 -9.92
C ARG A 96 7.07 4.53 -10.74
N THR A 97 7.57 5.03 -11.87
CA THR A 97 6.74 5.69 -12.87
C THR A 97 6.73 4.88 -14.15
N PHE A 98 5.55 4.60 -14.67
CA PHE A 98 5.34 3.89 -15.92
C PHE A 98 4.60 4.79 -16.92
N TYR A 99 4.88 4.59 -18.20
CA TYR A 99 4.29 5.33 -19.30
C TYR A 99 3.73 4.35 -20.33
N TRP A 100 2.53 4.65 -20.82
CA TRP A 100 1.95 4.02 -21.99
C TRP A 100 1.59 5.13 -22.97
N ASP A 101 2.14 5.08 -24.17
CA ASP A 101 1.83 6.01 -25.26
C ASP A 101 1.08 5.23 -26.35
N PHE A 102 -0.21 5.47 -26.51
CA PHE A 102 -1.06 4.74 -27.45
C PHE A 102 -2.12 5.64 -28.08
N GLN A 103 -2.61 5.26 -29.25
CA GLN A 103 -3.75 5.93 -29.90
C GLN A 103 -5.03 5.16 -29.59
N THR A 104 -6.13 5.89 -29.46
CA THR A 104 -7.47 5.29 -29.39
C THR A 104 -8.05 5.23 -30.79
N ASN A 105 -8.46 4.04 -31.22
CA ASN A 105 -9.12 3.87 -32.52
C ASN A 105 -10.45 4.61 -32.51
N SER A 106 -10.77 5.29 -33.61
CA SER A 106 -12.17 5.63 -33.92
C SER A 106 -12.92 4.33 -34.20
N GLU A 107 -13.78 3.88 -33.27
CA GLU A 107 -14.86 2.95 -33.63
C GLU A 107 -15.90 3.64 -34.53
#